data_AF-A0A9X5H494-F1
#
_entry.id   AF-A0A9X5H494-F1
#
_cell.length_a   1.000
_cell.length_b   1.000
_cell.length_c   1.000
_cell.angle_alpha   90.00
_cell.angle_beta   90.00
_cell.angle_gamma   90.00
#
_symmetry.space_group_name_H-M   'P 1'
#
loop_
_entity.id
_entity.type
_entity.pdbx_description
1 polymer ?
#
loop_
_entity_poly.entity_id
_entity_poly.type
_entity_poly.pdbx_seq_one_letter_code
_entity_poly.pdbx_strand_id
1 'polypeptide(L)'
;MIRFDTLTKTADYEVIAVFKTTVYDDTGFKYYLFVNAETEEEFQAYVDECKALSLYDTGVTAEYGDKLITLSTCEYSRTNGRFVVVAKKIAE
;
A
#
# COMPACT_ATOMS: atom_id res chain seq x y z
N MET A 1 13.37 0.95 -0.72
CA MET A 1 13.34 1.75 0.52
C MET A 1 12.85 3.15 0.18
N ILE A 2 11.95 3.68 0.99
CA ILE A 2 11.37 5.03 0.89
C ILE A 2 11.74 5.74 2.19
N ARG A 3 12.29 6.96 2.09
CA ARG A 3 12.44 7.84 3.24
C ARG A 3 11.30 8.85 3.23
N PHE A 4 10.62 9.01 4.36
CA PHE A 4 9.53 9.96 4.51
C PHE A 4 9.78 10.87 5.71
N ASP A 5 9.91 12.16 5.43
CA ASP A 5 10.16 13.20 6.42
C ASP A 5 8.89 14.06 6.59
N THR A 6 8.45 14.20 7.84
CA THR A 6 7.44 15.16 8.27
C THR A 6 8.12 16.34 8.95
N LEU A 7 7.35 17.35 9.38
CA LEU A 7 7.91 18.50 10.11
C LEU A 7 8.64 18.13 11.41
N THR A 8 8.34 16.97 12.00
CA THR A 8 8.84 16.60 13.34
C THR A 8 9.47 15.21 13.42
N LYS A 9 9.31 14.38 12.38
CA LYS A 9 9.77 12.99 12.37
C LYS A 9 10.28 12.59 10.99
N THR A 10 11.36 11.82 10.99
CA THR A 10 11.84 11.06 9.85
C THR A 10 11.43 9.60 10.03
N ALA A 11 11.22 8.87 8.95
CA ALA A 11 11.08 7.41 9.02
C ALA A 11 11.48 6.76 7.69
N ASP A 12 12.03 5.57 7.79
CA ASP A 12 12.32 4.71 6.63
C ASP A 12 11.23 3.64 6.50
N TYR A 13 10.82 3.40 5.26
CA TYR A 13 9.80 2.46 4.87
C TYR A 13 10.33 1.50 3.80
N GLU A 14 9.99 0.22 3.94
CA GLU A 14 10.33 -0.84 3.01
C GLU A 14 9.12 -1.21 2.16
N VAL A 15 9.30 -1.29 0.83
CA VAL A 15 8.21 -1.54 -0.11
C VAL A 15 7.77 -2.99 -0.02
N ILE A 16 6.48 -3.21 0.21
CA ILE A 16 5.90 -4.56 0.32
C ILE A 16 5.09 -4.96 -0.93
N ALA A 17 4.49 -3.99 -1.62
CA ALA A 17 3.69 -4.25 -2.82
C ALA A 17 3.70 -3.05 -3.79
N VAL A 18 3.68 -3.34 -5.09
CA VAL A 18 3.60 -2.34 -6.16
C VAL A 18 2.63 -2.83 -7.21
N PHE A 19 1.51 -2.13 -7.41
CA PHE A 19 0.44 -2.61 -8.29
C PHE A 19 -0.25 -1.50 -9.08
N LYS A 20 -0.96 -1.92 -10.13
CA LYS A 20 -1.88 -1.08 -10.90
C LYS A 20 -3.31 -1.52 -10.61
N THR A 21 -4.19 -0.56 -10.37
CA THR A 21 -5.63 -0.79 -10.19
C THR A 21 -6.41 0.30 -10.92
N THR A 22 -7.72 0.18 -10.98
CA THR A 22 -8.64 1.26 -11.33
C THR A 22 -9.37 1.72 -10.07
N VAL A 23 -9.94 2.93 -10.11
CA VAL A 23 -10.76 3.49 -9.04
C VAL A 23 -12.07 4.02 -9.60
N TYR A 24 -13.09 4.16 -8.75
CA TYR A 24 -14.44 4.61 -9.12
C TYR A 24 -15.21 3.70 -10.08
N ASP A 25 -14.71 2.48 -10.32
CA ASP A 25 -15.49 1.35 -10.83
C ASP A 25 -15.62 0.26 -9.75
N ASP A 26 -16.48 -0.73 -9.99
CA ASP A 26 -16.72 -1.83 -9.04
C ASP A 26 -15.72 -2.99 -9.20
N THR A 27 -14.72 -2.85 -10.07
CA THR A 27 -13.75 -3.90 -10.38
C THR A 27 -12.38 -3.68 -9.77
N GLY A 28 -12.02 -2.42 -9.52
CA GLY A 28 -10.73 -2.05 -8.97
C GLY A 28 -10.65 -2.23 -7.46
N PHE A 29 -9.48 -2.59 -6.97
CA PHE A 29 -9.22 -2.69 -5.54
C PHE A 29 -9.32 -1.31 -4.88
N LYS A 30 -10.26 -1.17 -3.93
CA LYS A 30 -10.58 0.08 -3.23
C LYS A 30 -9.60 0.35 -2.08
N TYR A 31 -8.29 0.33 -2.37
CA TYR A 31 -7.20 0.52 -1.39
C TYR A 31 -7.36 1.79 -0.54
N TYR A 32 -7.99 2.83 -1.10
CA TYR A 32 -8.23 4.12 -0.44
C TYR A 32 -9.30 4.08 0.66
N LEU A 33 -10.07 2.99 0.77
CA LEU A 33 -11.00 2.78 1.87
C LEU A 33 -10.30 2.22 3.13
N PHE A 34 -9.07 1.72 2.99
CA PHE A 34 -8.28 1.22 4.11
C PHE A 34 -7.44 2.36 4.70
N VAL A 35 -7.87 2.86 5.85
CA VAL A 35 -7.17 3.92 6.60
C VAL A 35 -6.58 3.36 7.90
N ASN A 36 -7.38 2.61 8.65
CA ASN A 36 -6.96 1.85 9.82
C ASN A 36 -7.69 0.51 9.79
N ALA A 37 -7.01 -0.57 10.19
CA ALA A 37 -7.64 -1.85 10.45
C ALA A 37 -8.19 -1.88 11.88
N GLU A 38 -9.43 -2.32 12.06
CA GLU A 38 -10.01 -2.54 13.39
C GLU A 38 -9.55 -3.88 13.97
N THR A 39 -9.31 -4.88 13.09
CA THR A 39 -8.86 -6.22 13.49
C THR A 39 -7.61 -6.67 12.74
N GLU A 40 -6.96 -7.70 13.25
CA GLU A 40 -5.83 -8.36 12.60
C GLU A 40 -6.22 -8.98 11.26
N GLU A 41 -7.41 -9.56 11.18
CA GLU A 41 -7.93 -10.18 9.95
C GLU A 41 -8.15 -9.13 8.85
N GLU A 42 -8.66 -7.95 9.18
CA GLU A 42 -8.83 -6.86 8.21
C GLU A 42 -7.48 -6.35 7.68
N PHE A 43 -6.48 -6.23 8.57
CA PHE A 43 -5.14 -5.83 8.19
C PHE A 43 -4.51 -6.87 7.26
N GLN A 44 -4.60 -8.15 7.64
CA GLN A 44 -4.02 -9.24 6.85
C GLN A 44 -4.70 -9.34 5.48
N ALA A 45 -6.04 -9.22 5.42
CA ALA A 45 -6.77 -9.21 4.16
C ALA A 45 -6.33 -8.06 3.24
N TYR A 46 -6.08 -6.86 3.80
CA TYR A 46 -5.54 -5.74 3.03
C TYR A 46 -4.14 -6.02 2.48
N VAL A 47 -3.24 -6.54 3.31
CA VAL A 47 -1.86 -6.86 2.89
C VAL A 47 -1.86 -7.96 1.83
N ASP A 48 -2.66 -9.01 2.02
CA ASP A 48 -2.78 -10.13 1.09
C ASP A 48 -3.29 -9.68 -0.28
N GLU A 49 -4.34 -8.83 -0.31
CA GLU A 49 -4.86 -8.27 -1.56
C GLU A 49 -3.82 -7.38 -2.26
N CYS A 50 -3.09 -6.53 -1.52
CA CYS A 50 -2.00 -5.74 -2.08
C CYS A 50 -0.90 -6.62 -2.68
N LYS A 51 -0.52 -7.71 -2.00
CA LYS A 51 0.50 -8.65 -2.49
C LYS A 51 0.00 -9.45 -3.69
N ALA A 52 -1.25 -9.88 -3.71
CA ALA A 52 -1.86 -10.60 -4.82
C ALA A 52 -1.88 -9.75 -6.11
N LEU A 53 -2.08 -8.44 -5.98
CA LEU A 53 -2.05 -7.50 -7.10
C LEU A 53 -0.64 -7.03 -7.49
N SER A 54 0.37 -7.34 -6.67
CA SER A 54 1.73 -6.83 -6.86
C SER A 54 2.32 -7.33 -8.19
N LEU A 55 2.93 -6.41 -8.94
CA LEU A 55 3.55 -6.69 -10.25
C LEU A 55 4.75 -7.64 -10.13
N TYR A 56 5.35 -7.74 -8.94
CA TYR A 56 6.46 -8.62 -8.62
C TYR A 56 6.47 -8.89 -7.11
N ASP A 57 7.07 -10.02 -6.73
CA ASP A 57 7.32 -10.35 -5.32
C ASP A 57 8.51 -9.53 -4.81
N THR A 58 8.29 -8.82 -3.71
CA THR A 58 9.31 -8.02 -3.03
C THR A 58 10.11 -8.84 -2.02
N GLY A 59 9.61 -10.03 -1.64
CA GLY A 59 10.16 -10.83 -0.55
C GLY A 59 9.83 -10.28 0.86
N VAL A 60 9.10 -9.17 0.95
CA VAL A 60 8.76 -8.50 2.21
C VAL A 60 7.24 -8.57 2.43
N THR A 61 6.82 -8.58 3.70
CA THR A 61 5.41 -8.52 4.12
C THR A 61 5.23 -7.58 5.31
N ALA A 62 3.99 -7.38 5.72
CA ALA A 62 3.62 -6.67 6.94
C ALA A 62 2.69 -7.54 7.80
N GLU A 63 2.77 -7.34 9.11
CA GLU A 63 1.97 -8.02 10.13
C GLU A 63 1.17 -6.99 10.93
N TYR A 64 0.10 -7.42 11.59
CA TYR A 64 -0.73 -6.51 12.38
C TYR A 64 0.08 -5.78 13.45
N GLY A 65 -0.09 -4.45 13.50
CA GLY A 65 0.71 -3.55 14.34
C GLY A 65 1.74 -2.75 13.54
N ASP A 66 2.17 -3.24 12.37
CA ASP A 66 3.01 -2.49 11.45
C ASP A 66 2.31 -1.22 10.96
N LYS A 67 3.10 -0.17 10.71
CA LYS A 67 2.60 1.07 10.13
C LYS A 67 2.92 1.12 8.65
N LEU A 68 1.87 1.28 7.83
CA LEU A 68 1.98 1.33 6.38
C LEU A 68 1.92 2.78 5.88
N ILE A 69 2.57 3.04 4.75
CA ILE A 69 2.36 4.21 3.92
C ILE A 69 1.96 3.76 2.52
N THR A 70 0.95 4.42 1.96
CA THR A 70 0.43 4.13 0.62
C THR A 70 0.63 5.36 -0.26
N LEU A 71 1.46 5.24 -1.27
CA LEU A 71 1.70 6.26 -2.29
C LEU A 71 0.86 5.92 -3.52
N SER A 72 0.11 6.89 -4.03
CA SER A 72 -0.81 6.69 -5.13
C SER A 72 -0.64 7.81 -6.17
N THR A 73 -0.51 7.42 -7.44
CA THR A 73 -0.48 8.35 -8.57
C THR A 73 -1.43 7.90 -9.68
N CYS A 74 -1.74 8.82 -10.60
CA CYS A 74 -2.50 8.50 -11.80
C CYS A 74 -1.71 7.54 -12.69
N GLU A 75 -2.42 6.55 -13.25
CA GLU A 75 -1.90 5.65 -14.26
C GLU A 75 -2.72 5.89 -15.53
N TYR A 76 -2.06 6.28 -16.62
CA TYR A 76 -2.73 6.80 -17.83
C TYR A 76 -3.02 5.73 -18.90
N SER A 77 -2.71 4.46 -18.66
CA SER A 77 -3.03 3.38 -19.60
C SER A 77 -4.50 2.96 -19.55
N ARG A 78 -5.20 3.32 -18.47
CA ARG A 78 -6.62 3.00 -18.24
C ARG A 78 -7.35 4.22 -17.69
N THR A 79 -8.62 4.39 -18.07
CA THR A 79 -9.51 5.37 -17.44
C THR A 79 -9.57 5.12 -15.93
N ASN A 80 -9.37 6.16 -15.13
CA ASN A 80 -9.26 6.08 -13.67
C ASN A 80 -8.17 5.11 -13.17
N GLY A 81 -7.12 4.86 -13.95
CA GLY A 81 -5.99 4.06 -13.53
C GLY A 81 -5.24 4.69 -12.35
N ARG A 82 -4.78 3.84 -11.44
CA ARG A 82 -3.91 4.19 -10.33
C ARG A 82 -2.72 3.27 -10.27
N PHE A 83 -1.56 3.86 -10.04
CA PHE A 83 -0.35 3.15 -9.68
C PHE A 83 -0.12 3.35 -8.18
N VAL A 84 -0.01 2.25 -7.46
CA VAL A 84 0.01 2.24 -6.00
C VAL A 84 1.28 1.55 -5.52
N VAL A 85 1.94 2.16 -4.54
CA VAL A 85 3.08 1.60 -3.81
C VAL A 85 2.72 1.56 -2.34
N VAL A 86 2.77 0.38 -1.73
CA VAL A 86 2.55 0.19 -0.30
C VAL A 86 3.89 -0.17 0.35
N ALA A 87 4.20 0.48 1.46
CA ALA A 87 5.45 0.25 2.18
C ALA A 87 5.23 0.22 3.71
N LYS A 88 5.98 -0.64 4.39
CA LYS A 88 5.99 -0.81 5.85
C LYS A 88 7.08 0.03 6.50
N LYS A 89 6.79 0.74 7.59
CA LYS A 89 7.78 1.44 8.40
C LYS A 89 8.75 0.47 9.07
N ILE A 90 10.05 0.70 8.94
CA ILE A 90 11.12 -0.15 9.51
C ILE A 90 11.99 0.59 10.53
N ALA A 91 12.07 1.91 10.46
CA ALA A 91 12.80 2.76 11.41
C ALA A 91 12.17 4.15 11.52
N GLU A 92 12.34 4.79 12.69
CA GLU A 92 12.09 6.22 12.93
C GLU A 92 13.41 6.95 13.16
#